data_AF-A0A1Q6VG36-F1
#
_entry.id   AF-A0A1Q6VG36-F1
#
_cell.length_a   1.000
_cell.length_b   1.000
_cell.length_c   1.000
_cell.angle_alpha   90.00
_cell.angle_beta   90.00
_cell.angle_gamma   90.00
#
_symmetry.space_group_name_H-M   'P 1'
#
loop_
_entity.id
_entity.type
_entity.pdbx_description
1 polymer ?
#
loop_
_entity_poly.entity_id
_entity_poly.type
_entity_poly.pdbx_seq_one_letter_code
_entity_poly.pdbx_strand_id
1 'polypeptide(L)'
;MNQITKKKHRRSRPFRMSFLVGALFCAFLTTTERAFSEIPLIAVDLAWVAPSVLLASEDFDSVTSPAAPPGLSSPTQVISSAVQPTPTQRPRPTPRPRATVNPTPTPILTPVLPTGVFSLTGYGRQIKGLSNPDVDGISIRDKWWHLEPSEGVYDWSTLDAYVAQITPTGKKILIRIGTMGGRPSLGGNTPDWVMDAVGANTISYYDSGHTLKTIPLFWNQTFLDKKKAMIAAVGARYSGNPLVKVATASFANRNSEDWSMLDSTRIDGIPPAGSSEASRMLAAGYTHAKMVDAGMQIMDAATAAWPNQVIYLAIGRIDRPLEQDPDSVARDVRDATRSRWGANRLVIGKEIISNVMPFPPPDPTSAWALLYNSRPAIAGQNLAACYGDPHCRMNGGNCNGLTADQILRGTVDHFVSYDGKWLEIYADDVTNLPGAIHYAHQLIGH
;
A
#
# COMPACT_ATOMS: atom_id res chain seq x y z
N MET A 1 28.01 29.32 -77.96
CA MET A 1 28.78 28.90 -76.75
C MET A 1 28.83 27.37 -76.76
N ASN A 2 29.95 26.66 -76.65
CA ASN A 2 31.14 26.75 -75.78
C ASN A 2 30.86 26.40 -74.30
N GLN A 3 31.64 25.56 -73.60
CA GLN A 3 32.55 24.45 -73.97
C GLN A 3 32.69 23.54 -72.71
N ILE A 4 32.71 22.20 -72.82
CA ILE A 4 33.92 21.32 -72.79
C ILE A 4 34.89 21.67 -71.63
N THR A 5 35.04 20.82 -70.61
CA THR A 5 36.08 19.75 -70.47
C THR A 5 35.67 18.77 -69.35
N LYS A 6 35.88 17.44 -69.33
CA LYS A 6 36.88 16.44 -69.83
C LYS A 6 38.04 16.09 -68.86
N LYS A 7 37.97 14.89 -68.26
CA LYS A 7 39.01 13.85 -67.94
C LYS A 7 38.98 13.33 -66.48
N LYS A 8 39.53 12.15 -66.12
CA LYS A 8 39.58 10.81 -66.75
C LYS A 8 40.20 9.74 -65.80
N HIS A 9 39.47 8.67 -65.45
CA HIS A 9 39.96 7.38 -64.89
C HIS A 9 40.64 7.43 -63.48
N ARG A 10 40.92 6.30 -62.77
CA ARG A 10 40.88 4.86 -63.13
C ARG A 10 40.37 3.95 -61.97
N ARG A 11 40.09 2.68 -62.33
CA ARG A 11 39.70 1.52 -61.48
C ARG A 11 40.69 1.28 -60.31
N SER A 12 40.30 0.71 -59.16
CA SER A 12 39.87 -0.70 -59.01
C SER A 12 38.75 -1.00 -57.97
N ARG A 13 38.23 -2.22 -58.08
CA ARG A 13 37.17 -2.92 -57.33
C ARG A 13 37.34 -4.42 -57.63
N PRO A 14 36.69 -5.36 -56.91
CA PRO A 14 36.56 -5.51 -55.46
C PRO A 14 37.05 -6.93 -55.03
N PHE A 15 36.86 -7.35 -53.78
CA PHE A 15 36.68 -8.79 -53.49
C PHE A 15 35.70 -9.01 -52.32
N ARG A 16 34.79 -9.98 -52.49
CA ARG A 16 33.98 -10.60 -51.43
C ARG A 16 34.60 -11.97 -51.14
N MET A 17 34.47 -12.50 -49.93
CA MET A 17 34.64 -13.93 -49.71
C MET A 17 33.70 -14.46 -48.62
N SER A 18 33.39 -15.76 -48.68
CA SER A 18 32.43 -16.46 -47.82
C SER A 18 32.78 -17.96 -47.80
N PHE A 19 32.18 -18.69 -46.85
CA PHE A 19 32.16 -20.17 -46.72
C PHE A 19 33.46 -20.94 -46.36
N LEU A 20 33.47 -21.44 -45.10
CA LEU A 20 33.48 -22.87 -44.69
C LEU A 20 34.58 -23.88 -45.13
N VAL A 21 34.52 -25.07 -44.50
CA VAL A 21 35.38 -26.28 -44.63
C VAL A 21 36.71 -26.19 -43.83
N GLY A 22 37.19 -27.24 -43.13
CA GLY A 22 36.70 -28.62 -42.96
C GLY A 22 37.36 -29.37 -41.78
N ALA A 23 37.09 -30.67 -41.64
CA ALA A 23 37.42 -31.48 -40.45
C ALA A 23 38.66 -32.40 -40.61
N LEU A 24 39.08 -33.05 -39.51
CA LEU A 24 39.96 -34.22 -39.48
C LEU A 24 39.51 -35.24 -38.41
N PHE A 25 40.02 -36.47 -38.44
CA PHE A 25 39.39 -37.67 -37.85
C PHE A 25 40.40 -38.63 -37.15
N CYS A 26 39.87 -39.63 -36.44
CA CYS A 26 40.50 -40.90 -35.97
C CYS A 26 41.46 -40.92 -34.75
N ALA A 27 41.06 -41.67 -33.72
CA ALA A 27 41.86 -42.65 -32.97
C ALA A 27 40.93 -43.69 -32.28
N PHE A 28 41.44 -44.85 -31.83
CA PHE A 28 40.64 -46.06 -31.45
C PHE A 28 40.93 -46.59 -30.03
N LEU A 29 39.93 -47.22 -29.39
CA LEU A 29 39.95 -48.38 -28.44
C LEU A 29 40.85 -48.28 -27.15
N THR A 30 40.63 -48.93 -25.99
CA THR A 30 40.01 -50.22 -25.56
C THR A 30 39.62 -50.21 -24.06
N THR A 31 38.62 -51.03 -23.64
CA THR A 31 38.47 -51.71 -22.29
C THR A 31 38.34 -50.83 -20.99
N THR A 32 37.78 -51.26 -19.83
CA THR A 32 37.29 -52.56 -19.30
C THR A 32 36.11 -52.39 -18.29
N GLU A 33 35.67 -53.47 -17.63
CA GLU A 33 34.51 -53.61 -16.73
C GLU A 33 34.62 -53.04 -15.28
N ARG A 34 33.45 -52.87 -14.63
CA ARG A 34 33.11 -52.85 -13.16
C ARG A 34 33.63 -51.73 -12.24
N ALA A 35 32.67 -51.02 -11.62
CA ALA A 35 32.32 -51.18 -10.19
C ALA A 35 30.97 -50.51 -9.85
N PHE A 36 30.28 -50.96 -8.79
CA PHE A 36 29.17 -50.23 -8.15
C PHE A 36 29.73 -49.37 -6.99
N SER A 37 29.35 -48.09 -6.90
CA SER A 37 28.94 -47.43 -5.65
C SER A 37 28.38 -46.03 -5.90
N GLU A 38 27.46 -45.60 -5.04
CA GLU A 38 27.10 -44.22 -4.65
C GLU A 38 27.18 -43.08 -5.68
N ILE A 39 26.00 -42.57 -6.07
CA ILE A 39 25.80 -41.21 -6.60
C ILE A 39 24.86 -40.47 -5.62
N PRO A 40 25.26 -39.32 -5.04
CA PRO A 40 24.33 -38.47 -4.31
C PRO A 40 23.37 -37.78 -5.28
N LEU A 41 22.07 -37.83 -4.97
CA LEU A 41 21.05 -37.08 -5.71
C LEU A 41 21.28 -35.58 -5.54
N ILE A 42 21.76 -34.92 -6.59
CA ILE A 42 21.70 -33.46 -6.70
C ILE A 42 20.24 -33.09 -6.92
N ALA A 43 19.56 -32.72 -5.84
CA ALA A 43 18.27 -32.07 -5.93
C ALA A 43 18.46 -30.71 -6.62
N VAL A 44 17.90 -30.57 -7.83
CA VAL A 44 17.86 -29.28 -8.53
C VAL A 44 16.68 -28.50 -7.97
N ASP A 45 16.94 -27.68 -6.94
CA ASP A 45 15.96 -26.71 -6.44
C ASP A 45 15.59 -25.75 -7.57
N LEU A 46 14.42 -25.94 -8.18
CA LEU A 46 13.75 -24.89 -8.93
C LEU A 46 13.19 -23.86 -7.95
N ALA A 47 14.08 -23.06 -7.38
CA ALA A 47 13.73 -21.83 -6.70
C ALA A 47 12.96 -20.94 -7.69
N TRP A 48 11.64 -20.86 -7.50
CA TRP A 48 10.76 -20.01 -8.30
C TRP A 48 11.11 -18.54 -8.04
N VAL A 49 11.97 -17.98 -8.90
CA VAL A 49 12.26 -16.55 -8.91
C VAL A 49 11.00 -15.84 -9.38
N ALA A 50 10.18 -15.41 -8.42
CA ALA A 50 9.14 -14.42 -8.68
C ALA A 50 9.83 -13.19 -9.29
N PRO A 51 9.49 -12.77 -10.53
CA PRO A 51 10.07 -11.57 -11.10
C PRO A 51 9.69 -10.37 -10.23
N SER A 52 10.63 -9.46 -10.00
CA SER A 52 10.42 -8.27 -9.17
C SER A 52 9.17 -7.52 -9.63
N VAL A 53 8.07 -7.67 -8.89
CA VAL A 53 6.78 -7.14 -9.31
C VAL A 53 6.89 -5.62 -9.39
N LEU A 54 6.49 -5.08 -10.54
CA LEU A 54 6.37 -3.65 -10.75
C LEU A 54 5.22 -3.12 -9.88
N LEU A 55 5.52 -2.85 -8.61
CA LEU A 55 4.63 -2.09 -7.73
C LEU A 55 4.32 -0.78 -8.43
N ALA A 56 3.05 -0.61 -8.80
CA ALA A 56 2.61 0.51 -9.60
C ALA A 56 2.83 1.81 -8.81
N SER A 57 3.79 2.62 -9.27
CA SER A 57 3.69 4.06 -9.12
C SER A 57 2.43 4.48 -9.88
N GLU A 58 1.45 5.05 -9.19
CA GLU A 58 0.34 5.73 -9.86
C GLU A 58 0.92 6.87 -10.71
N ASP A 59 0.43 7.06 -11.95
CA ASP A 59 0.95 8.11 -12.83
C ASP A 59 0.64 9.51 -12.26
N PHE A 60 1.70 10.23 -11.90
CA PHE A 60 1.64 11.55 -11.29
C PHE A 60 2.03 12.65 -12.28
N ASP A 61 1.06 13.08 -13.11
CA ASP A 61 1.17 14.33 -13.85
C ASP A 61 1.29 15.53 -12.89
N SER A 62 2.24 16.43 -13.16
CA SER A 62 2.57 17.55 -12.28
C SER A 62 1.73 18.80 -12.58
N VAL A 63 0.81 19.13 -11.66
CA VAL A 63 0.08 20.41 -11.68
C VAL A 63 0.88 21.46 -10.93
N THR A 64 1.26 22.54 -11.63
CA THR A 64 2.03 23.66 -11.06
C THR A 64 1.13 24.67 -10.34
N SER A 65 1.56 25.09 -9.13
CA SER A 65 0.88 26.15 -8.38
C SER A 65 1.48 27.54 -8.69
N PRO A 66 0.66 28.61 -8.80
CA PRO A 66 1.14 29.97 -9.00
C PRO A 66 1.66 30.62 -7.70
N ALA A 67 2.42 31.72 -7.83
CA ALA A 67 3.17 32.36 -6.75
C ALA A 67 2.37 33.35 -5.86
N ALA A 68 2.92 33.66 -4.69
CA ALA A 68 2.37 34.60 -3.70
C ALA A 68 3.00 36.02 -3.78
N PRO A 69 2.27 37.09 -3.40
CA PRO A 69 2.77 38.47 -3.32
C PRO A 69 3.30 38.86 -1.92
N PRO A 70 4.03 40.01 -1.75
CA PRO A 70 4.94 40.21 -0.60
C PRO A 70 4.74 41.47 0.28
N GLY A 71 5.18 41.39 1.56
CA GLY A 71 5.50 42.53 2.46
C GLY A 71 4.31 43.25 3.12
N LEU A 72 4.42 44.05 4.20
CA LEU A 72 5.45 44.34 5.23
C LEU A 72 4.68 44.60 6.59
N SER A 73 5.16 45.06 7.77
CA SER A 73 6.33 45.85 8.23
C SER A 73 6.65 45.58 9.73
N SER A 74 7.70 46.21 10.26
CA SER A 74 8.22 46.08 11.65
C SER A 74 7.68 47.20 12.62
N PRO A 75 7.93 47.17 13.95
CA PRO A 75 7.04 47.77 14.95
C PRO A 75 7.45 49.15 15.52
N THR A 76 6.56 49.73 16.34
CA THR A 76 6.77 50.98 17.11
C THR A 76 6.56 50.72 18.62
N GLN A 77 7.47 51.22 19.46
CA GLN A 77 7.30 51.22 20.93
C GLN A 77 6.42 52.37 21.41
N VAL A 78 5.71 52.18 22.53
CA VAL A 78 5.08 53.26 23.31
C VAL A 78 5.46 53.09 24.79
N ILE A 79 5.66 54.21 25.47
CA ILE A 79 6.29 54.32 26.80
C ILE A 79 5.30 54.00 27.94
N SER A 80 5.82 53.42 29.02
CA SER A 80 5.06 53.13 30.25
C SER A 80 4.89 54.37 31.15
N SER A 81 3.70 54.52 31.73
CA SER A 81 3.43 55.39 32.88
C SER A 81 2.53 54.63 33.86
N ALA A 82 2.88 54.61 35.15
CA ALA A 82 2.21 53.81 36.16
C ALA A 82 1.04 54.54 36.84
N VAL A 83 -0.03 53.81 37.14
CA VAL A 83 -1.13 54.24 38.03
C VAL A 83 -1.39 53.13 39.05
N GLN A 84 -1.59 53.50 40.31
CA GLN A 84 -1.70 52.60 41.45
C GLN A 84 -3.13 52.03 41.58
N PRO A 85 -3.32 50.73 41.91
CA PRO A 85 -4.63 50.08 41.85
C PRO A 85 -5.51 50.30 43.09
N THR A 86 -6.80 50.52 42.86
CA THR A 86 -7.88 50.51 43.85
C THR A 86 -8.23 49.06 44.27
N PRO A 87 -8.68 48.77 45.51
CA PRO A 87 -8.95 47.40 45.94
C PRO A 87 -10.14 46.73 45.23
N THR A 88 -9.88 45.68 44.45
CA THR A 88 -10.92 44.83 43.84
C THR A 88 -11.41 43.75 44.81
N GLN A 89 -12.71 43.44 44.79
CA GLN A 89 -13.30 42.40 45.65
C GLN A 89 -12.73 41.00 45.35
N ARG A 90 -12.58 40.18 46.41
CA ARG A 90 -12.14 38.77 46.31
C ARG A 90 -13.18 37.94 45.52
N PRO A 91 -12.80 37.26 44.43
CA PRO A 91 -13.71 36.36 43.71
C PRO A 91 -14.23 35.21 44.59
N ARG A 92 -15.49 34.84 44.38
CA ARG A 92 -16.10 33.62 44.97
C ARG A 92 -15.39 32.38 44.40
N PRO A 93 -15.02 31.37 45.20
CA PRO A 93 -14.34 30.19 44.69
C PRO A 93 -15.23 29.41 43.72
N THR A 94 -14.70 29.14 42.52
CA THR A 94 -15.35 28.34 41.48
C THR A 94 -15.57 26.91 41.96
N PRO A 95 -16.74 26.29 41.73
CA PRO A 95 -16.94 24.87 42.02
C PRO A 95 -15.91 24.01 41.29
N ARG A 96 -15.28 23.08 42.00
CA ARG A 96 -14.34 22.11 41.41
C ARG A 96 -15.11 21.27 40.37
N PRO A 97 -14.59 21.07 39.13
CA PRO A 97 -15.26 20.23 38.15
C PRO A 97 -15.45 18.82 38.73
N ARG A 98 -16.69 18.34 38.70
CA ARG A 98 -17.04 16.97 39.10
C ARG A 98 -16.37 16.04 38.10
N ALA A 99 -15.68 15.00 38.58
CA ALA A 99 -15.11 13.99 37.71
C ALA A 99 -16.23 13.36 36.85
N THR A 100 -16.14 13.53 35.53
CA THR A 100 -17.04 12.88 34.59
C THR A 100 -16.78 11.39 34.69
N VAL A 101 -17.77 10.61 35.14
CA VAL A 101 -17.69 9.16 35.08
C VAL A 101 -17.74 8.81 33.59
N ASN A 102 -16.66 8.25 33.05
CA ASN A 102 -16.67 7.71 31.69
C ASN A 102 -17.83 6.71 31.61
N PRO A 103 -18.75 6.83 30.63
CA PRO A 103 -19.79 5.83 30.47
C PRO A 103 -19.11 4.49 30.18
N THR A 104 -19.43 3.48 30.99
CA THR A 104 -19.06 2.09 30.70
C THR A 104 -19.49 1.78 29.26
N PRO A 105 -18.60 1.28 28.39
CA PRO A 105 -18.94 1.08 26.99
C PRO A 105 -20.15 0.13 26.89
N THR A 106 -21.25 0.66 26.35
CA THR A 106 -22.42 -0.11 25.93
C THR A 106 -21.94 -1.31 25.11
N PRO A 107 -22.48 -2.54 25.32
CA PRO A 107 -21.99 -3.74 24.65
C PRO A 107 -21.90 -3.51 23.13
N ILE A 108 -20.66 -3.52 22.63
CA ILE A 108 -20.34 -3.23 21.24
C ILE A 108 -20.99 -4.32 20.39
N LEU A 109 -21.92 -3.94 19.52
CA LEU A 109 -22.42 -4.85 18.50
C LEU A 109 -21.24 -5.24 17.61
N THR A 110 -20.85 -6.52 17.64
CA THR A 110 -19.82 -7.05 16.74
C THR A 110 -20.19 -6.67 15.31
N PRO A 111 -19.36 -5.88 14.60
CA PRO A 111 -19.72 -5.37 13.30
C PRO A 111 -19.95 -6.54 12.33
N VAL A 112 -21.08 -6.51 11.63
CA VAL A 112 -21.32 -7.39 10.49
C VAL A 112 -20.30 -7.04 9.42
N LEU A 113 -19.55 -8.04 8.96
CA LEU A 113 -18.54 -7.86 7.91
C LEU A 113 -19.24 -7.34 6.64
N PRO A 114 -18.81 -6.21 6.05
CA PRO A 114 -19.41 -5.72 4.81
C PRO A 114 -19.07 -6.65 3.66
N THR A 115 -20.08 -6.96 2.84
CA THR A 115 -19.96 -7.84 1.67
C THR A 115 -19.87 -7.07 0.34
N GLY A 116 -19.44 -7.73 -0.72
CA GLY A 116 -19.67 -7.34 -2.11
C GLY A 116 -18.58 -6.50 -2.81
N VAL A 117 -18.96 -5.77 -3.86
CA VAL A 117 -18.02 -5.03 -4.73
C VAL A 117 -17.78 -3.61 -4.23
N PHE A 118 -16.51 -3.23 -4.04
CA PHE A 118 -16.12 -1.87 -3.66
C PHE A 118 -15.41 -1.16 -4.82
N SER A 119 -15.95 -0.03 -5.28
CA SER A 119 -15.34 0.79 -6.33
C SER A 119 -14.17 1.62 -5.79
N LEU A 120 -13.00 1.48 -6.41
CA LEU A 120 -11.75 2.05 -5.94
C LEU A 120 -11.55 3.49 -6.43
N THR A 121 -11.78 4.49 -5.57
CA THR A 121 -11.57 5.91 -5.89
C THR A 121 -10.24 6.40 -5.34
N GLY A 122 -9.28 6.72 -6.22
CA GLY A 122 -8.03 7.38 -5.87
C GLY A 122 -8.23 8.83 -5.44
N TYR A 123 -7.29 9.38 -4.65
CA TYR A 123 -7.33 10.77 -4.18
C TYR A 123 -7.48 11.76 -5.34
N GLY A 124 -8.40 12.73 -5.20
CA GLY A 124 -8.71 13.75 -6.21
C GLY A 124 -9.42 13.22 -7.47
N ARG A 125 -9.63 11.90 -7.62
CA ARG A 125 -10.35 11.32 -8.76
C ARG A 125 -11.86 11.38 -8.55
N GLN A 126 -12.62 11.35 -9.64
CA GLN A 126 -14.08 11.29 -9.62
C GLN A 126 -14.55 9.87 -9.24
N ILE A 127 -15.56 9.75 -8.38
CA ILE A 127 -16.12 8.44 -8.00
C ILE A 127 -16.78 7.78 -9.23
N LYS A 128 -16.50 6.49 -9.45
CA LYS A 128 -17.20 5.64 -10.42
C LYS A 128 -18.09 4.62 -9.71
N GLY A 129 -19.17 4.19 -10.37
CA GLY A 129 -20.08 3.17 -9.86
C GLY A 129 -21.22 3.66 -8.94
N LEU A 130 -21.35 4.97 -8.67
CA LEU A 130 -22.43 5.52 -7.82
C LEU A 130 -23.85 5.11 -8.29
N SER A 131 -24.08 5.03 -9.60
CA SER A 131 -25.35 4.61 -10.22
C SER A 131 -25.41 3.13 -10.61
N ASN A 132 -24.33 2.37 -10.44
CA ASN A 132 -24.31 0.94 -10.75
C ASN A 132 -24.97 0.16 -9.58
N PRO A 133 -26.01 -0.66 -9.81
CA PRO A 133 -26.59 -1.49 -8.74
C PRO A 133 -25.59 -2.51 -8.20
N ASP A 134 -24.75 -3.10 -9.05
CA ASP A 134 -23.77 -4.14 -8.75
C ASP A 134 -22.49 -3.62 -8.04
N VAL A 135 -22.58 -2.46 -7.39
CA VAL A 135 -21.50 -1.84 -6.61
C VAL A 135 -21.99 -1.59 -5.19
N ASP A 136 -21.61 -2.47 -4.27
CA ASP A 136 -22.01 -2.44 -2.87
C ASP A 136 -21.46 -1.26 -2.07
N GLY A 137 -20.25 -0.82 -2.44
CA GLY A 137 -19.54 0.23 -1.71
C GLY A 137 -18.55 1.01 -2.54
N ILE A 138 -18.01 2.08 -1.95
CA ILE A 138 -16.97 2.91 -2.53
C ILE A 138 -15.80 2.96 -1.53
N SER A 139 -14.59 2.69 -2.01
CA SER A 139 -13.34 2.99 -1.33
C SER A 139 -12.91 4.41 -1.69
N ILE A 140 -12.79 5.28 -0.69
CA ILE A 140 -12.40 6.69 -0.87
C ILE A 140 -11.07 6.98 -0.18
N ARG A 141 -10.24 7.78 -0.84
CA ARG A 141 -8.83 7.97 -0.51
C ARG A 141 -8.48 9.45 -0.32
N ASP A 142 -7.72 9.73 0.72
CA ASP A 142 -7.04 11.02 0.93
C ASP A 142 -5.56 10.77 1.30
N LYS A 143 -4.72 11.80 1.27
CA LYS A 143 -3.30 11.75 1.64
C LYS A 143 -3.09 12.50 2.95
N TRP A 144 -2.30 11.97 3.88
CA TRP A 144 -2.13 12.58 5.20
C TRP A 144 -1.59 14.02 5.12
N TRP A 145 -0.68 14.34 4.19
CA TRP A 145 -0.24 15.74 3.98
C TRP A 145 -1.32 16.70 3.49
N HIS A 146 -2.35 16.21 2.81
CA HIS A 146 -3.47 17.02 2.32
C HIS A 146 -4.54 17.15 3.41
N LEU A 147 -4.86 16.04 4.07
CA LEU A 147 -5.77 15.97 5.21
C LEU A 147 -5.29 16.77 6.42
N GLU A 148 -3.99 16.79 6.70
CA GLU A 148 -3.38 17.46 7.87
C GLU A 148 -2.14 18.28 7.45
N PRO A 149 -2.33 19.43 6.76
CA PRO A 149 -1.23 20.25 6.25
C PRO A 149 -0.33 20.85 7.34
N SER A 150 -0.83 20.99 8.56
CA SER A 150 -0.04 21.29 9.76
C SER A 150 -0.63 20.61 11.00
N GLU A 151 0.20 20.35 12.01
CA GLU A 151 -0.16 19.51 13.17
C GLU A 151 -1.46 19.95 13.87
N GLY A 152 -2.46 19.06 13.88
CA GLY A 152 -3.78 19.29 14.45
C GLY A 152 -4.71 20.19 13.62
N VAL A 153 -4.28 20.68 12.46
CA VAL A 153 -5.08 21.50 11.52
C VAL A 153 -5.49 20.63 10.34
N TYR A 154 -6.77 20.26 10.29
CA TYR A 154 -7.31 19.32 9.31
C TYR A 154 -8.13 20.01 8.20
N ASP A 155 -7.83 19.69 6.95
CA ASP A 155 -8.72 19.96 5.80
C ASP A 155 -9.57 18.72 5.52
N TRP A 156 -10.89 18.87 5.66
CA TRP A 156 -11.86 17.79 5.48
C TRP A 156 -12.52 17.78 4.10
N SER A 157 -12.22 18.76 3.24
CA SER A 157 -13.00 19.08 2.04
C SER A 157 -13.12 17.91 1.06
N THR A 158 -12.05 17.15 0.82
CA THR A 158 -12.06 16.00 -0.10
C THR A 158 -12.86 14.83 0.44
N LEU A 159 -12.63 14.42 1.70
CA LEU A 159 -13.39 13.33 2.32
C LEU A 159 -14.87 13.69 2.53
N ASP A 160 -15.18 14.92 2.95
CA ASP A 160 -16.56 15.40 3.07
C ASP A 160 -17.26 15.43 1.70
N ALA A 161 -16.61 15.92 0.65
CA ALA A 161 -17.18 15.96 -0.70
C ALA A 161 -17.46 14.55 -1.24
N TYR A 162 -16.58 13.57 -0.95
CA TYR A 162 -16.84 12.17 -1.28
C TYR A 162 -18.00 11.57 -0.47
N VAL A 163 -18.02 11.77 0.86
CA VAL A 163 -19.10 11.29 1.73
C VAL A 163 -20.46 11.89 1.31
N ALA A 164 -20.50 13.17 0.96
CA ALA A 164 -21.69 13.85 0.48
C ALA A 164 -22.22 13.28 -0.84
N GLN A 165 -21.34 12.91 -1.79
CA GLN A 165 -21.72 12.25 -3.05
C GLN A 165 -22.24 10.82 -2.84
N ILE A 166 -21.68 10.07 -1.89
CA ILE A 166 -22.07 8.67 -1.64
C ILE A 166 -23.36 8.58 -0.83
N THR A 167 -23.56 9.48 0.14
CA THR A 167 -24.71 9.47 1.06
C THR A 167 -26.08 9.25 0.39
N PRO A 168 -26.48 9.97 -0.69
CA PRO A 168 -27.78 9.76 -1.34
C PRO A 168 -27.91 8.40 -2.06
N THR A 169 -26.82 7.65 -2.26
CA THR A 169 -26.86 6.31 -2.88
C THR A 169 -27.06 5.17 -1.88
N GLY A 170 -26.87 5.42 -0.59
CA GLY A 170 -26.92 4.39 0.46
C GLY A 170 -25.80 3.35 0.43
N LYS A 171 -24.81 3.47 -0.48
CA LYS A 171 -23.69 2.53 -0.62
C LYS A 171 -22.75 2.56 0.59
N LYS A 172 -22.08 1.43 0.84
CA LYS A 172 -21.10 1.24 1.92
C LYS A 172 -19.87 2.13 1.66
N ILE A 173 -19.27 2.73 2.69
CA ILE A 173 -18.05 3.54 2.57
C ILE A 173 -16.88 2.83 3.28
N LEU A 174 -15.75 2.73 2.56
CA LEU A 174 -14.43 2.38 3.10
C LEU A 174 -13.56 3.65 3.04
N ILE A 175 -13.01 4.07 4.18
CA ILE A 175 -12.13 5.25 4.27
C ILE A 175 -10.68 4.80 4.40
N ARG A 176 -9.81 5.33 3.53
CA ARG A 176 -8.38 5.05 3.50
C ARG A 176 -7.57 6.34 3.42
N ILE A 177 -6.59 6.49 4.31
CA ILE A 177 -5.65 7.63 4.31
C ILE A 177 -4.27 7.09 3.94
N GLY A 178 -3.65 7.63 2.89
CA GLY A 178 -2.25 7.32 2.56
C GLY A 178 -1.31 7.98 3.57
N THR A 179 -0.42 7.21 4.18
CA THR A 179 0.46 7.69 5.28
C THR A 179 1.96 7.56 5.03
N MET A 180 2.40 6.75 4.07
CA MET A 180 3.81 6.45 3.78
C MET A 180 4.27 6.96 2.40
N GLY A 181 5.45 6.53 1.93
CA GLY A 181 6.15 7.10 0.77
C GLY A 181 7.03 8.31 1.10
N GLY A 182 6.94 8.83 2.33
CA GLY A 182 7.72 9.97 2.80
C GLY A 182 7.08 11.30 2.40
N ARG A 183 7.92 12.32 2.18
CA ARG A 183 7.49 13.70 1.93
C ARG A 183 6.67 13.87 0.64
N PRO A 184 5.76 14.85 0.57
CA PRO A 184 4.92 15.10 -0.61
C PRO A 184 5.74 15.52 -1.82
N SER A 185 6.84 16.25 -1.59
CA SER A 185 7.83 16.68 -2.57
C SER A 185 8.58 15.52 -3.26
N LEU A 186 8.49 14.30 -2.73
CA LEU A 186 9.01 13.06 -3.34
C LEU A 186 7.88 12.12 -3.78
N GLY A 187 6.64 12.61 -3.89
CA GLY A 187 5.45 11.83 -4.25
C GLY A 187 4.86 10.99 -3.11
N GLY A 188 5.37 11.14 -1.89
CA GLY A 188 4.86 10.46 -0.71
C GLY A 188 3.56 11.06 -0.16
N ASN A 189 3.05 10.43 0.90
CA ASN A 189 1.77 10.79 1.52
C ASN A 189 1.94 11.36 2.95
N THR A 190 3.14 11.28 3.54
CA THR A 190 3.46 11.76 4.90
C THR A 190 3.64 13.29 4.90
N PRO A 191 3.04 14.04 5.84
CA PRO A 191 3.25 15.49 5.95
C PRO A 191 4.71 15.86 6.24
N ASP A 192 5.17 17.01 5.72
CA ASP A 192 6.54 17.49 5.98
C ASP A 192 6.81 17.72 7.47
N TRP A 193 5.84 18.27 8.22
CA TRP A 193 5.97 18.49 9.67
C TRP A 193 6.09 17.19 10.49
N VAL A 194 5.55 16.07 9.98
CA VAL A 194 5.76 14.73 10.58
C VAL A 194 7.20 14.29 10.29
N MET A 195 7.66 14.41 9.05
CA MET A 195 9.01 14.02 8.63
C MET A 195 10.09 14.85 9.33
N ASP A 196 9.85 16.14 9.57
CA ASP A 196 10.73 17.03 10.33
C ASP A 196 10.84 16.59 11.80
N ALA A 197 9.70 16.25 12.42
CA ALA A 197 9.66 15.81 13.82
C ALA A 197 10.22 14.39 14.05
N VAL A 198 10.18 13.52 13.04
CA VAL A 198 10.87 12.22 13.04
C VAL A 198 12.39 12.42 12.93
N GLY A 199 12.83 13.43 12.19
CA GLY A 199 14.24 13.81 12.05
C GLY A 199 15.07 12.68 11.44
N ALA A 200 16.18 12.33 12.09
CA ALA A 200 17.09 11.27 11.63
C ALA A 200 16.56 9.83 11.80
N ASN A 201 15.37 9.62 12.39
CA ASN A 201 14.81 8.29 12.64
C ASN A 201 14.09 7.71 11.41
N THR A 202 14.80 7.71 10.28
CA THR A 202 14.28 7.37 8.95
C THR A 202 15.15 6.33 8.25
N ILE A 203 14.61 5.70 7.21
CA ILE A 203 15.34 4.84 6.29
C ILE A 203 15.03 5.21 4.83
N SER A 204 16.03 5.07 3.97
CA SER A 204 15.92 5.40 2.53
C SER A 204 16.01 4.16 1.64
N TYR A 205 15.27 4.21 0.53
CA TYR A 205 15.15 3.17 -0.48
C TYR A 205 14.86 3.78 -1.86
N TYR A 206 15.03 3.03 -2.95
CA TYR A 206 14.61 3.43 -4.30
C TYR A 206 13.25 2.82 -4.64
N ASP A 207 12.30 3.63 -5.13
CA ASP A 207 11.03 3.12 -5.65
C ASP A 207 11.19 2.42 -7.02
N SER A 208 10.08 1.88 -7.54
CA SER A 208 10.01 1.23 -8.86
C SER A 208 10.35 2.17 -10.04
N GLY A 209 10.26 3.49 -9.84
CA GLY A 209 10.71 4.52 -10.77
C GLY A 209 12.15 4.99 -10.53
N HIS A 210 12.94 4.29 -9.69
CA HIS A 210 14.28 4.68 -9.27
C HIS A 210 14.40 6.05 -8.58
N THR A 211 13.30 6.57 -8.02
CA THR A 211 13.33 7.78 -7.17
C THR A 211 13.74 7.40 -5.75
N LEU A 212 14.75 8.10 -5.21
CA LEU A 212 15.14 7.95 -3.80
C LEU A 212 14.02 8.48 -2.90
N LYS A 213 13.49 7.62 -2.03
CA LYS A 213 12.54 7.97 -0.96
C LYS A 213 13.22 7.88 0.39
N THR A 214 12.63 8.55 1.38
CA THR A 214 13.00 8.45 2.80
C THR A 214 11.73 8.40 3.63
N ILE A 215 11.56 7.35 4.43
CA ILE A 215 10.38 7.10 5.28
C ILE A 215 10.78 7.01 6.76
N PRO A 216 9.86 7.28 7.70
CA PRO A 216 10.07 7.01 9.11
C PRO A 216 10.33 5.52 9.37
N LEU A 217 11.15 5.21 10.38
CA LEU A 217 11.22 3.84 10.91
C LEU A 217 9.85 3.48 11.52
N PHE A 218 9.32 2.29 11.22
CA PHE A 218 7.96 1.89 11.59
C PHE A 218 7.69 1.94 13.11
N TRP A 219 8.73 1.71 13.92
CA TRP A 219 8.70 1.77 15.39
C TRP A 219 9.13 3.13 15.97
N ASN A 220 9.23 4.19 15.16
CA ASN A 220 9.54 5.52 15.69
C ASN A 220 8.32 6.08 16.44
N GLN A 221 8.47 6.33 17.74
CA GLN A 221 7.35 6.74 18.59
C GLN A 221 6.75 8.10 18.17
N THR A 222 7.56 9.05 17.71
CA THR A 222 7.07 10.36 17.21
C THR A 222 6.16 10.19 15.99
N PHE A 223 6.52 9.29 15.05
CA PHE A 223 5.67 8.94 13.93
C PHE A 223 4.38 8.23 14.36
N LEU A 224 4.50 7.23 15.25
CA LEU A 224 3.37 6.47 15.75
C LEU A 224 2.36 7.38 16.47
N ASP A 225 2.82 8.26 17.36
CA ASP A 225 1.95 9.17 18.11
C ASP A 225 1.20 10.14 17.20
N LYS A 226 1.87 10.72 16.19
CA LYS A 226 1.25 11.58 15.18
C LYS A 226 0.26 10.81 14.30
N LYS A 227 0.59 9.58 13.86
CA LYS A 227 -0.32 8.73 13.07
C LYS A 227 -1.55 8.31 13.88
N LYS A 228 -1.39 8.01 15.19
CA LYS A 228 -2.51 7.73 16.10
C LYS A 228 -3.41 8.95 16.31
N ALA A 229 -2.85 10.17 16.40
CA ALA A 229 -3.63 11.41 16.48
C ALA A 229 -4.50 11.63 15.23
N MET A 230 -3.93 11.47 14.03
CA MET A 230 -4.68 11.52 12.77
C MET A 230 -5.78 10.45 12.72
N ILE A 231 -5.48 9.19 13.05
CA ILE A 231 -6.46 8.10 13.10
C ILE A 231 -7.63 8.44 14.03
N ALA A 232 -7.34 9.03 15.19
CA ALA A 232 -8.36 9.49 16.14
C ALA A 232 -9.20 10.65 15.59
N ALA A 233 -8.60 11.62 14.89
CA ALA A 233 -9.32 12.74 14.27
C ALA A 233 -10.28 12.28 13.16
N VAL A 234 -9.83 11.40 12.26
CA VAL A 234 -10.67 10.85 11.17
C VAL A 234 -11.80 9.99 11.74
N GLY A 235 -11.49 9.15 12.74
CA GLY A 235 -12.50 8.35 13.45
C GLY A 235 -13.54 9.20 14.17
N ALA A 236 -13.11 10.26 14.87
CA ALA A 236 -14.01 11.21 15.54
C ALA A 236 -14.96 11.94 14.57
N ARG A 237 -14.55 12.18 13.32
CA ARG A 237 -15.41 12.78 12.29
C ARG A 237 -16.38 11.78 11.65
N TYR A 238 -15.92 10.59 11.29
CA TYR A 238 -16.66 9.71 10.37
C TYR A 238 -17.21 8.41 10.99
N SER A 239 -16.76 7.97 12.17
CA SER A 239 -17.27 6.73 12.82
C SER A 239 -18.77 6.78 13.18
N GLY A 240 -19.33 7.99 13.33
CA GLY A 240 -20.77 8.19 13.54
C GLY A 240 -21.63 8.10 12.27
N ASN A 241 -21.04 8.06 11.08
CA ASN A 241 -21.79 7.93 9.82
C ASN A 241 -22.17 6.45 9.60
N PRO A 242 -23.47 6.10 9.52
CA PRO A 242 -23.91 4.72 9.40
C PRO A 242 -23.53 4.03 8.08
N LEU A 243 -23.15 4.78 7.04
CA LEU A 243 -22.66 4.22 5.77
C LEU A 243 -21.18 3.84 5.81
N VAL A 244 -20.38 4.44 6.69
CA VAL A 244 -18.97 4.05 6.86
C VAL A 244 -18.92 2.72 7.59
N LYS A 245 -18.40 1.69 6.91
CA LYS A 245 -18.31 0.30 7.42
C LYS A 245 -16.88 -0.15 7.68
N VAL A 246 -15.93 0.42 6.95
CA VAL A 246 -14.51 0.04 6.99
C VAL A 246 -13.64 1.28 7.16
N ALA A 247 -12.63 1.18 8.03
CA ALA A 247 -11.50 2.08 8.05
C ALA A 247 -10.20 1.27 7.86
N THR A 248 -9.28 1.75 7.04
CA THR A 248 -7.98 1.08 6.86
C THR A 248 -6.97 1.51 7.90
N ALA A 249 -6.12 0.59 8.36
CA ALA A 249 -4.96 0.93 9.17
C ALA A 249 -3.76 0.08 8.76
N SER A 250 -2.76 0.71 8.14
CA SER A 250 -1.47 0.09 7.81
C SER A 250 -0.39 0.39 8.85
N PHE A 251 0.67 -0.42 8.91
CA PHE A 251 1.88 -0.09 9.69
C PHE A 251 3.20 -0.49 9.01
N ALA A 252 3.22 -1.57 8.23
CA ALA A 252 4.42 -2.12 7.59
C ALA A 252 4.39 -1.91 6.05
N ASN A 253 4.61 -0.67 5.59
CA ASN A 253 4.55 -0.34 4.17
C ASN A 253 5.47 0.82 3.76
N ARG A 254 6.11 0.71 2.59
CA ARG A 254 7.07 1.71 2.10
C ARG A 254 6.45 2.90 1.36
N ASN A 255 5.39 2.69 0.56
CA ASN A 255 4.88 3.69 -0.39
C ASN A 255 3.36 3.90 -0.45
N SER A 256 2.54 2.90 -0.13
CA SER A 256 1.08 2.92 -0.36
C SER A 256 0.32 2.85 0.98
N GLU A 257 -0.66 1.95 1.09
CA GLU A 257 -1.19 1.42 2.36
C GLU A 257 -1.21 -0.13 2.34
N ASP A 258 -0.73 -0.77 1.26
CA ASP A 258 -0.52 -2.22 1.14
C ASP A 258 0.81 -2.63 1.76
N TRP A 259 0.94 -3.88 2.21
CA TRP A 259 2.13 -4.35 2.90
C TRP A 259 3.36 -4.40 1.99
N SER A 260 4.41 -3.64 2.32
CA SER A 260 5.64 -3.60 1.54
C SER A 260 6.84 -3.20 2.39
N MET A 261 7.72 -4.16 2.69
CA MET A 261 8.83 -4.00 3.63
C MET A 261 10.18 -3.78 2.96
N LEU A 262 11.14 -3.25 3.72
CA LEU A 262 12.51 -2.97 3.27
C LEU A 262 13.43 -4.16 3.58
N ASP A 263 13.08 -5.32 3.02
CA ASP A 263 13.69 -6.64 3.27
C ASP A 263 14.62 -7.11 2.14
N SER A 264 14.85 -6.30 1.09
CA SER A 264 15.77 -6.65 0.01
C SER A 264 17.20 -6.88 0.50
N THR A 265 17.80 -7.98 0.03
CA THR A 265 19.22 -8.33 0.20
C THR A 265 20.11 -7.76 -0.91
N ARG A 266 19.53 -7.16 -1.95
CA ARG A 266 20.28 -6.55 -3.06
C ARG A 266 20.95 -5.26 -2.59
N ILE A 267 22.26 -5.14 -2.87
CA ILE A 267 22.99 -3.87 -2.70
C ILE A 267 22.45 -2.84 -3.70
N ASP A 268 22.00 -1.69 -3.21
CA ASP A 268 21.33 -0.64 -4.00
C ASP A 268 22.13 0.66 -4.14
N GLY A 269 23.28 0.75 -3.45
CA GLY A 269 24.16 1.92 -3.49
C GLY A 269 23.78 3.05 -2.53
N ILE A 270 22.68 2.92 -1.78
CA ILE A 270 22.31 3.89 -0.74
C ILE A 270 23.29 3.75 0.44
N PRO A 271 23.82 4.86 1.01
CA PRO A 271 24.75 4.78 2.14
C PRO A 271 24.19 4.02 3.37
N PRO A 272 25.04 3.28 4.11
CA PRO A 272 26.47 3.09 3.90
C PRO A 272 26.79 2.20 2.68
N ALA A 273 27.97 2.40 2.09
CA ALA A 273 28.41 1.66 0.91
C ALA A 273 28.45 0.15 1.19
N GLY A 274 27.95 -0.65 0.24
CA GLY A 274 27.82 -2.10 0.41
C GLY A 274 26.61 -2.55 1.26
N SER A 275 25.64 -1.66 1.52
CA SER A 275 24.38 -2.01 2.21
C SER A 275 23.23 -2.36 1.24
N SER A 276 22.34 -3.23 1.70
CA SER A 276 21.00 -3.47 1.17
C SER A 276 19.93 -2.87 2.09
N GLU A 277 18.67 -2.79 1.61
CA GLU A 277 17.49 -2.42 2.42
C GLU A 277 17.46 -3.15 3.78
N ALA A 278 17.52 -4.50 3.76
CA ALA A 278 17.47 -5.30 4.97
C ALA A 278 18.65 -5.03 5.93
N SER A 279 19.86 -4.84 5.39
CA SER A 279 21.02 -4.54 6.24
C SER A 279 20.91 -3.18 6.92
N ARG A 280 20.27 -2.18 6.26
CA ARG A 280 19.99 -0.87 6.85
C ARG A 280 18.87 -0.93 7.87
N MET A 281 17.84 -1.77 7.65
CA MET A 281 16.81 -2.07 8.66
C MET A 281 17.41 -2.69 9.92
N LEU A 282 18.28 -3.70 9.78
CA LEU A 282 19.01 -4.30 10.91
C LEU A 282 19.91 -3.28 11.62
N ALA A 283 20.64 -2.44 10.88
CA ALA A 283 21.48 -1.38 11.45
C ALA A 283 20.68 -0.28 12.17
N ALA A 284 19.45 0.01 11.71
CA ALA A 284 18.49 0.87 12.42
C ALA A 284 17.86 0.20 13.67
N GLY A 285 18.28 -1.03 13.98
CA GLY A 285 17.81 -1.80 15.14
C GLY A 285 16.44 -2.43 14.94
N TYR A 286 16.11 -2.88 13.73
CA TYR A 286 14.95 -3.74 13.47
C TYR A 286 14.91 -4.92 14.45
N THR A 287 13.73 -5.21 14.99
CA THR A 287 13.42 -6.49 15.66
C THR A 287 11.96 -6.84 15.41
N HIS A 288 11.65 -8.13 15.40
CA HIS A 288 10.30 -8.66 15.41
C HIS A 288 9.40 -7.94 16.44
N ALA A 289 9.84 -7.86 17.70
CA ALA A 289 9.09 -7.25 18.79
C ALA A 289 8.75 -5.76 18.55
N LYS A 290 9.65 -4.98 17.94
CA LYS A 290 9.39 -3.59 17.56
C LYS A 290 8.34 -3.46 16.45
N MET A 291 8.33 -4.38 15.49
CA MET A 291 7.33 -4.38 14.43
C MET A 291 5.95 -4.80 14.93
N VAL A 292 5.89 -5.81 15.82
CA VAL A 292 4.63 -6.23 16.46
C VAL A 292 4.09 -5.14 17.38
N ASP A 293 4.93 -4.48 18.19
CA ASP A 293 4.49 -3.34 19.01
C ASP A 293 3.97 -2.18 18.14
N ALA A 294 4.71 -1.77 17.11
CA ALA A 294 4.26 -0.73 16.17
C ALA A 294 2.91 -1.07 15.50
N GLY A 295 2.74 -2.33 15.09
CA GLY A 295 1.46 -2.84 14.57
C GLY A 295 0.34 -2.77 15.60
N MET A 296 0.57 -3.26 16.82
CA MET A 296 -0.40 -3.22 17.91
C MET A 296 -0.78 -1.80 18.33
N GLN A 297 0.17 -0.86 18.40
CA GLN A 297 -0.11 0.55 18.69
C GLN A 297 -1.05 1.19 17.67
N ILE A 298 -0.89 0.85 16.38
CA ILE A 298 -1.76 1.35 15.31
C ILE A 298 -3.12 0.62 15.29
N MET A 299 -3.14 -0.71 15.51
CA MET A 299 -4.37 -1.50 15.58
C MET A 299 -5.26 -1.09 16.76
N ASP A 300 -4.68 -0.86 17.94
CA ASP A 300 -5.40 -0.36 19.12
C ASP A 300 -6.01 1.02 18.87
N ALA A 301 -5.23 1.95 18.30
CA ALA A 301 -5.72 3.30 18.02
C ALA A 301 -6.85 3.29 16.96
N ALA A 302 -6.71 2.47 15.91
CA ALA A 302 -7.76 2.31 14.90
C ALA A 302 -9.02 1.68 15.48
N THR A 303 -8.91 0.53 16.15
CA THR A 303 -10.08 -0.16 16.74
C THR A 303 -10.79 0.67 17.81
N ALA A 304 -10.09 1.56 18.52
CA ALA A 304 -10.67 2.52 19.47
C ALA A 304 -11.32 3.74 18.79
N ALA A 305 -10.70 4.29 17.73
CA ALA A 305 -11.23 5.45 16.98
C ALA A 305 -12.46 5.11 16.12
N TRP A 306 -12.65 3.83 15.81
CA TRP A 306 -13.71 3.33 14.92
C TRP A 306 -14.56 2.22 15.59
N PRO A 307 -15.26 2.53 16.70
CA PRO A 307 -15.86 1.52 17.57
C PRO A 307 -16.94 0.64 16.92
N ASN A 308 -17.54 1.08 15.80
CA ASN A 308 -18.63 0.39 15.10
C ASN A 308 -18.25 -0.15 13.71
N GLN A 309 -17.03 0.13 13.22
CA GLN A 309 -16.54 -0.24 11.89
C GLN A 309 -15.49 -1.35 11.97
N VAL A 310 -15.33 -2.15 10.91
CA VAL A 310 -14.21 -3.08 10.83
C VAL A 310 -12.93 -2.33 10.46
N ILE A 311 -11.80 -2.75 11.04
CA ILE A 311 -10.48 -2.30 10.61
C ILE A 311 -9.98 -3.24 9.51
N TYR A 312 -9.54 -2.67 8.39
CA TYR A 312 -8.87 -3.40 7.32
C TYR A 312 -7.34 -3.21 7.42
N LEU A 313 -6.62 -4.33 7.44
CA LEU A 313 -5.16 -4.38 7.41
C LEU A 313 -4.72 -5.27 6.25
N ALA A 314 -4.03 -4.68 5.26
CA ALA A 314 -3.31 -5.43 4.25
C ALA A 314 -2.11 -6.16 4.88
N ILE A 315 -1.83 -7.40 4.46
CA ILE A 315 -0.74 -8.24 4.97
C ILE A 315 0.14 -8.83 3.88
N GLY A 316 1.42 -8.96 4.22
CA GLY A 316 2.45 -9.56 3.39
C GLY A 316 3.52 -10.19 4.26
N ARG A 317 4.64 -10.52 3.63
CA ARG A 317 5.80 -11.14 4.29
C ARG A 317 6.82 -10.09 4.70
N ILE A 318 7.75 -10.51 5.54
CA ILE A 318 9.03 -9.84 5.77
C ILE A 318 10.11 -10.91 5.55
N ASP A 319 10.72 -10.96 4.37
CA ASP A 319 11.62 -12.07 4.05
C ASP A 319 13.00 -11.95 4.74
N ARG A 320 13.78 -13.03 4.67
CA ARG A 320 15.11 -13.12 5.31
C ARG A 320 16.07 -12.08 4.71
N PRO A 321 16.90 -11.40 5.53
CA PRO A 321 17.29 -11.76 6.89
C PRO A 321 16.47 -11.14 8.03
N LEU A 322 15.40 -10.38 7.75
CA LEU A 322 14.68 -9.65 8.82
C LEU A 322 13.89 -10.58 9.74
N GLU A 323 13.09 -11.51 9.19
CA GLU A 323 12.40 -12.55 9.95
C GLU A 323 12.85 -13.95 9.55
N GLN A 324 12.72 -14.90 10.48
CA GLN A 324 13.02 -16.32 10.22
C GLN A 324 11.80 -17.08 9.69
N ASP A 325 10.60 -16.75 10.19
CA ASP A 325 9.29 -17.03 9.59
C ASP A 325 8.76 -15.73 8.97
N PRO A 326 8.75 -15.58 7.64
CA PRO A 326 8.36 -14.33 6.99
C PRO A 326 6.93 -13.87 7.20
N ASP A 327 6.02 -14.76 7.61
CA ASP A 327 4.62 -14.41 7.93
C ASP A 327 4.46 -13.91 9.39
N SER A 328 5.46 -14.11 10.25
CA SER A 328 5.33 -14.03 11.72
C SER A 328 4.80 -12.69 12.26
N VAL A 329 5.37 -11.55 11.87
CA VAL A 329 4.90 -10.22 12.33
C VAL A 329 3.44 -9.96 11.93
N ALA A 330 3.03 -10.37 10.72
CA ALA A 330 1.65 -10.21 10.26
C ALA A 330 0.70 -11.17 10.98
N ARG A 331 1.16 -12.40 11.28
CA ARG A 331 0.46 -13.42 12.07
C ARG A 331 0.20 -12.94 13.50
N ASP A 332 1.22 -12.41 14.16
CA ASP A 332 1.19 -12.09 15.58
C ASP A 332 0.43 -10.78 15.85
N VAL A 333 0.56 -9.76 15.00
CA VAL A 333 -0.28 -8.55 15.07
C VAL A 333 -1.75 -8.88 14.80
N ARG A 334 -2.04 -9.76 13.84
CA ARG A 334 -3.40 -10.26 13.58
C ARG A 334 -3.96 -10.94 14.83
N ASP A 335 -3.23 -11.89 15.40
CA ASP A 335 -3.74 -12.76 16.47
C ASP A 335 -3.85 -12.02 17.80
N ALA A 336 -2.90 -11.15 18.14
CA ALA A 336 -3.01 -10.27 19.29
C ALA A 336 -4.17 -9.26 19.16
N THR A 337 -4.37 -8.65 17.98
CA THR A 337 -5.50 -7.72 17.75
C THR A 337 -6.84 -8.45 17.82
N ARG A 338 -6.96 -9.63 17.20
CA ARG A 338 -8.19 -10.43 17.20
C ARG A 338 -8.51 -11.03 18.56
N SER A 339 -7.50 -11.40 19.34
CA SER A 339 -7.64 -11.83 20.74
C SER A 339 -8.19 -10.70 21.62
N ARG A 340 -7.66 -9.48 21.45
CA ARG A 340 -8.02 -8.32 22.27
C ARG A 340 -9.35 -7.66 21.91
N TRP A 341 -9.66 -7.56 20.62
CA TRP A 341 -10.81 -6.81 20.12
C TRP A 341 -11.91 -7.71 19.53
N GLY A 342 -11.61 -8.96 19.18
CA GLY A 342 -12.53 -9.93 18.58
C GLY A 342 -12.26 -10.16 17.08
N ALA A 343 -12.43 -11.40 16.63
CA ALA A 343 -12.03 -11.86 15.29
C ALA A 343 -12.60 -11.02 14.13
N ASN A 344 -13.84 -10.54 14.26
CA ASN A 344 -14.51 -9.74 13.22
C ASN A 344 -14.20 -8.23 13.27
N ARG A 345 -13.45 -7.74 14.27
CA ARG A 345 -13.00 -6.33 14.32
C ARG A 345 -11.84 -6.06 13.36
N LEU A 346 -10.99 -7.06 13.10
CA LEU A 346 -9.85 -6.96 12.19
C LEU A 346 -10.04 -7.87 10.97
N VAL A 347 -10.29 -7.25 9.82
CA VAL A 347 -10.33 -7.90 8.51
C VAL A 347 -8.93 -7.87 7.91
N ILE A 348 -8.48 -9.03 7.45
CA ILE A 348 -7.14 -9.24 6.91
C ILE A 348 -7.21 -9.24 5.38
N GLY A 349 -6.33 -8.45 4.74
CA GLY A 349 -6.37 -8.20 3.31
C GLY A 349 -5.07 -8.52 2.57
N LYS A 350 -5.16 -8.61 1.25
CA LYS A 350 -4.02 -8.44 0.33
C LYS A 350 -4.46 -7.54 -0.82
N GLU A 351 -3.59 -6.66 -1.28
CA GLU A 351 -3.91 -5.73 -2.37
C GLU A 351 -3.33 -6.17 -3.73
N ILE A 352 -3.14 -7.49 -3.86
CA ILE A 352 -2.59 -8.18 -5.02
C ILE A 352 -3.52 -9.29 -5.56
N ILE A 353 -4.83 -9.20 -5.29
CA ILE A 353 -5.82 -10.16 -5.78
C ILE A 353 -5.81 -10.14 -7.31
N SER A 354 -5.72 -11.32 -7.93
CA SER A 354 -5.44 -11.46 -9.37
C SER A 354 -5.76 -12.87 -9.85
N ASN A 355 -5.88 -13.06 -11.17
CA ASN A 355 -6.20 -14.34 -11.84
C ASN A 355 -5.04 -15.36 -11.82
N VAL A 356 -4.06 -15.17 -10.94
CA VAL A 356 -2.86 -16.01 -10.78
C VAL A 356 -2.54 -16.32 -9.31
N MET A 357 -3.44 -15.96 -8.37
CA MET A 357 -3.34 -16.45 -6.99
C MET A 357 -3.69 -17.95 -6.94
N PRO A 358 -3.07 -18.76 -6.05
CA PRO A 358 -3.37 -20.18 -5.98
C PRO A 358 -4.80 -20.43 -5.46
N PHE A 359 -5.51 -21.40 -6.03
CA PHE A 359 -6.75 -21.91 -5.45
C PHE A 359 -6.50 -22.57 -4.07
N PRO A 360 -7.51 -22.63 -3.19
CA PRO A 360 -7.36 -23.15 -1.85
C PRO A 360 -7.48 -24.69 -1.76
N PRO A 361 -6.88 -25.32 -0.74
CA PRO A 361 -5.97 -24.72 0.23
C PRO A 361 -4.62 -24.36 -0.43
N PRO A 362 -4.09 -23.14 -0.21
CA PRO A 362 -2.77 -22.78 -0.73
C PRO A 362 -1.67 -23.59 -0.04
N ASP A 363 -0.49 -23.63 -0.66
CA ASP A 363 0.72 -24.14 -0.03
C ASP A 363 0.94 -23.43 1.33
N PRO A 364 1.13 -24.17 2.44
CA PRO A 364 1.20 -23.62 3.79
C PRO A 364 2.43 -22.73 4.04
N THR A 365 3.43 -22.76 3.15
CA THR A 365 4.62 -21.89 3.18
C THR A 365 4.49 -20.62 2.33
N SER A 366 3.40 -20.49 1.56
CA SER A 366 3.16 -19.38 0.64
C SER A 366 2.54 -18.14 1.31
N ALA A 367 2.75 -16.97 0.70
CA ALA A 367 2.17 -15.68 1.13
C ALA A 367 0.62 -15.61 1.13
N TRP A 368 -0.05 -16.69 0.72
CA TRP A 368 -1.51 -16.87 0.68
C TRP A 368 -2.03 -17.70 1.86
N ALA A 369 -1.18 -18.50 2.51
CA ALA A 369 -1.55 -19.31 3.66
C ALA A 369 -2.04 -18.44 4.83
N LEU A 370 -1.36 -17.34 5.13
CA LEU A 370 -1.80 -16.42 6.19
C LEU A 370 -3.14 -15.76 5.89
N LEU A 371 -3.47 -15.46 4.61
CA LEU A 371 -4.78 -14.96 4.22
C LEU A 371 -5.86 -16.04 4.40
N TYR A 372 -5.63 -17.24 3.86
CA TYR A 372 -6.56 -18.38 3.99
C TYR A 372 -6.83 -18.76 5.46
N ASN A 373 -5.81 -18.68 6.31
CA ASN A 373 -5.90 -18.93 7.75
C ASN A 373 -6.43 -17.74 8.55
N SER A 374 -6.89 -16.66 7.89
CA SER A 374 -7.49 -15.47 8.51
C SER A 374 -9.01 -15.34 8.30
N ARG A 375 -9.63 -16.29 7.60
CA ARG A 375 -11.09 -16.39 7.39
C ARG A 375 -11.86 -16.50 8.72
N PRO A 376 -13.16 -16.12 8.78
CA PRO A 376 -13.98 -15.56 7.69
C PRO A 376 -13.76 -14.06 7.48
N ALA A 377 -13.05 -13.37 8.38
CA ALA A 377 -12.80 -11.94 8.28
C ALA A 377 -11.61 -11.64 7.35
N ILE A 378 -11.81 -11.83 6.03
CA ILE A 378 -10.86 -11.44 5.00
C ILE A 378 -11.49 -10.60 3.88
N ALA A 379 -10.66 -9.79 3.22
CA ALA A 379 -11.04 -8.98 2.07
C ALA A 379 -9.84 -8.82 1.11
N GLY A 380 -9.96 -8.03 0.05
CA GLY A 380 -8.84 -7.75 -0.84
C GLY A 380 -9.03 -6.55 -1.76
N GLN A 381 -7.97 -6.20 -2.48
CA GLN A 381 -7.98 -5.27 -3.61
C GLN A 381 -7.32 -5.96 -4.81
N ASN A 382 -7.82 -5.69 -6.02
CA ASN A 382 -7.16 -6.10 -7.25
C ASN A 382 -5.71 -5.55 -7.32
N LEU A 383 -4.80 -6.31 -7.92
CA LEU A 383 -3.41 -5.90 -8.19
C LEU A 383 -3.33 -4.71 -9.17
N ALA A 384 -4.26 -4.63 -10.12
CA ALA A 384 -4.34 -3.61 -11.16
C ALA A 384 -5.76 -3.57 -11.76
N ALA A 385 -6.03 -2.60 -12.63
CA ALA A 385 -7.17 -2.67 -13.54
C ALA A 385 -6.94 -3.75 -14.62
N CYS A 386 -7.98 -4.47 -15.00
CA CYS A 386 -7.99 -5.36 -16.16
C CYS A 386 -8.22 -4.58 -17.48
N TYR A 387 -9.11 -3.60 -17.45
CA TYR A 387 -9.44 -2.76 -18.60
C TYR A 387 -8.28 -1.82 -18.94
N GLY A 388 -7.88 -1.80 -20.20
CA GLY A 388 -6.83 -0.90 -20.70
C GLY A 388 -5.39 -1.29 -20.35
N ASP A 389 -5.13 -2.39 -19.64
CA ASP A 389 -3.77 -2.89 -19.37
C ASP A 389 -3.27 -3.83 -20.49
N PRO A 390 -2.40 -3.37 -21.42
CA PRO A 390 -1.87 -4.22 -22.49
C PRO A 390 -0.90 -5.30 -21.98
N HIS A 391 -0.44 -5.20 -20.72
CA HIS A 391 0.45 -6.19 -20.11
C HIS A 391 -0.32 -7.28 -19.35
N CYS A 392 -1.64 -7.12 -19.14
CA CYS A 392 -2.46 -8.04 -18.36
C CYS A 392 -1.80 -8.44 -17.02
N ARG A 393 -1.42 -7.46 -16.19
CA ARG A 393 -0.79 -7.70 -14.87
C ARG A 393 -1.66 -8.58 -13.97
N MET A 394 -2.98 -8.39 -14.04
CA MET A 394 -3.98 -9.22 -13.37
C MET A 394 -3.97 -10.70 -13.80
N ASN A 395 -3.29 -11.05 -14.90
CA ASN A 395 -3.06 -12.42 -15.37
C ASN A 395 -1.56 -12.78 -15.39
N GLY A 396 -0.77 -12.23 -14.46
CA GLY A 396 0.66 -12.55 -14.31
C GLY A 396 1.57 -11.96 -15.38
N GLY A 397 1.14 -10.93 -16.11
CA GLY A 397 1.94 -10.27 -17.15
C GLY A 397 1.76 -10.86 -18.56
N ASN A 398 0.76 -11.72 -18.77
CA ASN A 398 0.46 -12.33 -20.06
C ASN A 398 -1.04 -12.60 -20.19
N CYS A 399 -1.71 -12.05 -21.20
CA CYS A 399 -3.16 -12.20 -21.38
C CYS A 399 -3.59 -13.63 -21.73
N ASN A 400 -2.72 -14.48 -22.30
CA ASN A 400 -3.02 -15.86 -22.74
C ASN A 400 -4.29 -16.00 -23.61
N GLY A 401 -4.65 -14.95 -24.37
CA GLY A 401 -5.87 -14.90 -25.19
C GLY A 401 -7.16 -14.59 -24.43
N LEU A 402 -7.10 -14.39 -23.11
CA LEU A 402 -8.23 -13.94 -22.29
C LEU A 402 -8.50 -12.44 -22.48
N THR A 403 -9.77 -12.06 -22.41
CA THR A 403 -10.23 -10.67 -22.34
C THR A 403 -10.15 -10.13 -20.90
N ALA A 404 -10.17 -8.80 -20.75
CA ALA A 404 -10.22 -8.13 -19.46
C ALA A 404 -11.41 -8.59 -18.57
N ASP A 405 -12.59 -8.80 -19.16
CA ASP A 405 -13.78 -9.33 -18.47
C ASP A 405 -13.54 -10.76 -17.94
N GLN A 406 -12.92 -11.63 -18.75
CA GLN A 406 -12.58 -13.00 -18.33
C GLN A 406 -11.51 -13.04 -17.23
N ILE A 407 -10.48 -12.20 -17.33
CA ILE A 407 -9.42 -12.09 -16.30
C ILE A 407 -10.02 -11.59 -14.98
N LEU A 408 -10.95 -10.64 -15.03
CA LEU A 408 -11.64 -10.16 -13.82
C LEU A 408 -12.61 -11.20 -13.23
N ARG A 409 -13.32 -11.98 -14.05
CA ARG A 409 -14.15 -13.10 -13.56
C ARG A 409 -13.33 -14.19 -12.87
N GLY A 410 -12.24 -14.66 -13.49
CA GLY A 410 -11.40 -15.67 -12.85
C GLY A 410 -10.73 -15.14 -11.57
N THR A 411 -10.37 -13.84 -11.54
CA THR A 411 -9.94 -13.16 -10.29
C THR A 411 -11.02 -13.26 -9.19
N VAL A 412 -12.29 -13.07 -9.55
CA VAL A 412 -13.44 -13.24 -8.64
C VAL A 412 -13.56 -14.71 -8.21
N ASP A 413 -13.48 -15.68 -9.11
CA ASP A 413 -13.55 -17.12 -8.77
C ASP A 413 -12.48 -17.52 -7.76
N HIS A 414 -11.24 -17.08 -8.00
CA HIS A 414 -10.12 -17.24 -7.08
C HIS A 414 -10.42 -16.62 -5.71
N PHE A 415 -10.91 -15.38 -5.67
CA PHE A 415 -11.19 -14.67 -4.42
C PHE A 415 -12.39 -15.24 -3.63
N VAL A 416 -13.47 -15.61 -4.32
CA VAL A 416 -14.67 -16.25 -3.75
C VAL A 416 -14.34 -17.61 -3.16
N SER A 417 -13.44 -18.38 -3.78
CA SER A 417 -13.00 -19.67 -3.23
C SER A 417 -12.31 -19.55 -1.85
N TYR A 418 -11.77 -18.37 -1.52
CA TYR A 418 -11.19 -18.06 -0.21
C TYR A 418 -12.23 -17.58 0.81
N ASP A 419 -13.53 -17.58 0.52
CA ASP A 419 -14.57 -16.97 1.37
C ASP A 419 -14.33 -15.46 1.60
N GLY A 420 -13.82 -14.78 0.57
CA GLY A 420 -13.53 -13.35 0.56
C GLY A 420 -14.78 -12.48 0.70
N LYS A 421 -14.79 -11.51 1.63
CA LYS A 421 -16.01 -10.74 1.95
C LYS A 421 -16.23 -9.52 1.07
N TRP A 422 -15.21 -8.74 0.77
CA TRP A 422 -15.32 -7.68 -0.25
C TRP A 422 -14.05 -7.55 -1.08
N LEU A 423 -14.23 -7.08 -2.31
CA LEU A 423 -13.15 -6.85 -3.26
C LEU A 423 -13.15 -5.38 -3.71
N GLU A 424 -12.07 -4.65 -3.42
CA GLU A 424 -11.79 -3.32 -3.99
C GLU A 424 -11.35 -3.49 -5.48
N ILE A 425 -12.21 -3.08 -6.41
CA ILE A 425 -12.00 -3.18 -7.87
C ILE A 425 -11.77 -1.78 -8.45
N TYR A 426 -10.83 -1.63 -9.38
CA TYR A 426 -10.47 -0.35 -9.99
C TYR A 426 -11.65 0.35 -10.67
N ALA A 427 -11.74 1.68 -10.49
CA ALA A 427 -12.82 2.52 -11.02
C ALA A 427 -13.06 2.36 -12.55
N ASP A 428 -12.01 2.07 -13.32
CA ASP A 428 -12.11 1.85 -14.76
C ASP A 428 -12.66 0.46 -15.11
N ASP A 429 -12.33 -0.59 -14.35
CA ASP A 429 -13.01 -1.89 -14.45
C ASP A 429 -14.49 -1.76 -14.08
N VAL A 430 -14.80 -1.05 -12.99
CA VAL A 430 -16.16 -0.75 -12.52
C VAL A 430 -17.00 -0.01 -13.57
N THR A 431 -16.34 0.77 -14.44
CA THR A 431 -16.99 1.54 -15.51
C THR A 431 -17.13 0.73 -16.81
N ASN A 432 -16.12 -0.06 -17.18
CA ASN A 432 -15.99 -0.63 -18.53
C ASN A 432 -16.21 -2.16 -18.61
N LEU A 433 -16.24 -2.88 -17.49
CA LEU A 433 -16.45 -4.34 -17.43
C LEU A 433 -17.74 -4.73 -16.68
N PRO A 434 -18.91 -4.14 -16.97
CA PRO A 434 -20.13 -4.33 -16.16
C PRO A 434 -20.58 -5.80 -16.04
N GLY A 435 -20.26 -6.64 -17.03
CA GLY A 435 -20.54 -8.07 -16.97
C GLY A 435 -19.77 -8.81 -15.88
N ALA A 436 -18.50 -8.47 -15.67
CA ALA A 436 -17.67 -8.99 -14.59
C ALA A 436 -18.00 -8.35 -13.23
N ILE A 437 -18.45 -7.09 -13.20
CA ILE A 437 -18.93 -6.44 -11.97
C ILE A 437 -20.22 -7.08 -11.45
N HIS A 438 -21.20 -7.32 -12.33
CA HIS A 438 -22.41 -8.07 -11.97
C HIS A 438 -22.08 -9.48 -11.46
N TYR A 439 -21.13 -10.16 -12.08
CA TYR A 439 -20.63 -11.46 -11.63
C TYR A 439 -20.00 -11.41 -10.23
N ALA A 440 -19.16 -10.41 -9.97
CA ALA A 440 -18.56 -10.15 -8.67
C ALA A 440 -19.62 -9.86 -7.60
N HIS A 441 -20.64 -9.05 -7.91
CA HIS A 441 -21.74 -8.75 -6.99
C HIS A 441 -22.56 -10.00 -6.65
N GLN A 442 -22.90 -10.83 -7.64
CA GLN A 442 -23.67 -12.06 -7.42
C GLN A 442 -22.93 -13.12 -6.59
N LEU A 443 -21.59 -13.16 -6.62
CA LEU A 443 -20.79 -14.16 -5.88
C LEU A 443 -20.19 -13.66 -4.56
N ILE A 444 -20.05 -12.34 -4.37
CA ILE A 444 -19.41 -11.74 -3.17
C ILE A 444 -20.45 -10.99 -2.30
N GLY A 445 -21.60 -10.60 -2.85
CA GLY A 445 -22.59 -9.74 -2.19
C GLY A 445 -23.59 -10.45 -1.25
N HIS A 446 -23.59 -11.78 -1.19
CA HIS A 446 -24.63 -12.60 -0.55
C HIS A 446 -24.07 -13.63 0.44
#